data_AF-A0A945PPD3-F1
#
_entry.id   AF-A0A945PPD3-F1
#
_cell.length_a   1.000
_cell.length_b   1.000
_cell.length_c   1.000
_cell.angle_alpha   90.00
_cell.angle_beta   90.00
_cell.angle_gamma   90.00
#
_symmetry.space_group_name_H-M   'P 1'
#
loop_
_entity.id
_entity.type
_entity.pdbx_description
1 polymer ?
#
loop_
_entity_poly.entity_id
_entity_poly.type
_entity_poly.pdbx_seq_one_letter_code
_entity_poly.pdbx_strand_id
1 'polypeptide(L)'
;MTSHLLSLLTLALCLPTVATAQEDPAAAQSKVKVFAANDLGMHCVDRESTVYSILPPFNVIHAQAIYRKKNSDPMLLDDTHIEFTYSAINDLQGSRNSTSINKSDFWDTAGALFGATLNPGESLTGFYMPNDAPVIGPQLIPWNNTHNFFEAFGVPITPIDDAGVENAYPLMRISAVHKASGRVVGFQDIVLPVSAETDCQNCHATGEMAAIDSSVNWSTETDLEVQTKRNVLKLHDFEEGTDLMSQQPVLCASCHYSAALDLEGAGPQGDQLGKPLMSETMHGFHGALTDASGNNIFPRGGSAADTCYQCHPGQNTECHRGAMADGGMECFDCHGDMLAVGGNRTPWADMPKCQSCHTGDALNHLTGSDLKFAPDGIRLLQAWRNGDTTATPIQASNSRFKEDDGELYRFSKGHEGMACTACHGSPHATWPITPEYNNDNVASYEAQGHTGTIIECSTCHTESLGNTLEGPHGMHAVGNTSFVDDHEDVADGNLDLCRSCHGADLKGTVLSRVAVDRRIWNSEDDRWENYTKGEMVRCDTCHGMP
;
A
#
# COMPACT_ATOMS: atom_id res chain seq x y z
N MET A 1 -29.08 77.15 -34.62
CA MET A 1 -30.22 77.62 -33.80
C MET A 1 -31.34 76.61 -34.05
N THR A 2 -31.80 75.77 -33.14
CA THR A 2 -31.80 75.76 -31.67
C THR A 2 -31.88 74.29 -31.21
N SER A 3 -31.19 73.99 -30.12
CA SER A 3 -31.13 72.69 -29.45
C SER A 3 -32.31 72.53 -28.48
N HIS A 4 -32.94 71.35 -28.46
CA HIS A 4 -33.67 70.85 -27.29
C HIS A 4 -33.48 69.33 -27.21
N LEU A 5 -32.53 68.89 -26.38
CA LEU A 5 -32.45 67.50 -25.90
C LEU A 5 -33.50 67.32 -24.80
N LEU A 6 -34.45 66.40 -25.00
CA LEU A 6 -35.30 65.85 -23.95
C LEU A 6 -34.58 64.65 -23.33
N SER A 7 -34.45 64.68 -22.00
CA SER A 7 -33.91 63.59 -21.19
C SER A 7 -34.92 62.45 -21.10
N LEU A 8 -34.57 61.27 -21.60
CA LEU A 8 -35.33 60.03 -21.37
C LEU A 8 -34.68 59.28 -20.21
N LEU A 9 -35.39 59.24 -19.09
CA LEU A 9 -35.06 58.47 -17.90
C LEU A 9 -35.42 57.00 -18.15
N THR A 10 -34.44 56.16 -18.53
CA THR A 10 -34.62 54.70 -18.57
C THR A 10 -34.56 54.13 -17.16
N LEU A 11 -35.72 53.69 -16.66
CA LEU A 11 -35.85 52.94 -15.41
C LEU A 11 -35.32 51.52 -15.64
N ALA A 12 -34.09 51.25 -15.18
CA ALA A 12 -33.52 49.91 -15.20
C ALA A 12 -34.21 49.06 -14.12
N LEU A 13 -35.10 48.15 -14.53
CA LEU A 13 -35.59 47.08 -13.66
C LEU A 13 -34.41 46.13 -13.39
N CYS A 14 -33.86 46.22 -12.18
CA CYS A 14 -32.93 45.24 -11.64
C CYS A 14 -33.72 43.97 -11.28
N LEU A 15 -33.77 43.00 -12.18
CA LEU A 15 -34.23 41.66 -11.86
C LEU A 15 -33.13 41.00 -11.01
N PRO A 16 -33.43 40.45 -9.81
CA PRO A 16 -32.44 39.71 -9.05
C PRO A 16 -32.04 38.47 -9.86
N THR A 17 -30.77 38.37 -10.20
CA THR A 17 -30.16 37.11 -10.62
C THR A 17 -30.32 36.13 -9.46
N VAL A 18 -31.22 35.17 -9.60
CA VAL A 18 -31.25 33.99 -8.75
C VAL A 18 -29.96 33.23 -9.07
N ALA A 19 -28.93 33.43 -8.25
CA ALA A 19 -27.80 32.52 -8.23
C ALA A 19 -28.38 31.15 -7.89
N THR A 20 -28.34 30.22 -8.85
CA THR A 20 -28.54 28.80 -8.56
C THR A 20 -27.53 28.45 -7.49
N ALA A 21 -27.99 28.12 -6.27
CA ALA A 21 -27.10 27.66 -5.22
C ALA A 21 -26.33 26.46 -5.79
N GLN A 22 -25.02 26.61 -5.95
CA GLN A 22 -24.14 25.51 -6.32
C GLN A 22 -24.33 24.42 -5.27
N GLU A 23 -24.71 23.20 -5.70
CA GLU A 23 -24.88 22.07 -4.79
C GLU A 23 -23.53 21.86 -4.09
N ASP A 24 -23.53 21.94 -2.76
CA ASP A 24 -22.37 21.60 -1.94
C ASP A 24 -22.07 20.10 -2.14
N PRO A 25 -20.94 19.76 -2.80
CA PRO A 25 -20.65 18.38 -3.19
C PRO A 25 -20.56 17.42 -2.00
N ALA A 26 -20.19 17.88 -0.82
CA ALA A 26 -20.05 17.00 0.34
C ALA A 26 -21.32 16.93 1.22
N ALA A 27 -22.36 17.72 0.95
CA ALA A 27 -23.53 17.80 1.84
C ALA A 27 -24.43 16.53 1.81
N ALA A 28 -24.31 15.68 0.79
CA ALA A 28 -25.18 14.51 0.59
C ALA A 28 -24.45 13.19 0.92
N GLN A 29 -24.64 12.69 2.15
CA GLN A 29 -24.01 11.46 2.66
C GLN A 29 -24.11 10.23 1.73
N SER A 30 -25.27 9.98 1.10
CA SER A 30 -25.43 8.80 0.23
C SER A 30 -24.65 8.87 -1.09
N LYS A 31 -24.02 10.02 -1.39
CA LYS A 31 -23.27 10.26 -2.63
C LYS A 31 -21.77 10.30 -2.40
N VAL A 32 -21.27 10.24 -1.17
CA VAL A 32 -19.81 10.23 -0.90
C VAL A 32 -19.32 8.80 -0.75
N LYS A 33 -18.24 8.47 -1.44
CA LYS A 33 -17.51 7.20 -1.27
C LYS A 33 -16.10 7.50 -0.80
N VAL A 34 -15.64 6.73 0.18
CA VAL A 34 -14.31 6.84 0.79
C VAL A 34 -13.48 5.67 0.30
N PHE A 35 -12.21 5.93 0.03
CA PHE A 35 -11.20 4.92 -0.24
C PHE A 35 -10.00 5.21 0.66
N ALA A 36 -9.55 4.20 1.37
CA ALA A 36 -8.38 4.32 2.22
C ALA A 36 -7.61 3.01 2.23
N ALA A 37 -6.31 3.11 2.51
CA ALA A 37 -5.42 1.97 2.66
C ALA A 37 -4.23 2.35 3.55
N ASN A 38 -3.56 1.33 4.10
CA ASN A 38 -2.21 1.50 4.60
C ASN A 38 -1.23 1.65 3.42
N ASP A 39 -0.10 2.33 3.63
CA ASP A 39 0.88 2.66 2.59
C ASP A 39 1.82 1.51 2.17
N LEU A 40 2.05 0.51 3.03
CA LEU A 40 3.04 -0.55 2.83
C LEU A 40 2.45 -1.96 2.79
N GLY A 41 1.43 -2.23 3.58
CA GLY A 41 0.83 -3.54 3.81
C GLY A 41 1.16 -4.13 5.18
N MET A 42 2.23 -3.67 5.84
CA MET A 42 2.54 -3.93 7.25
C MET A 42 3.70 -3.02 7.70
N HIS A 43 3.57 -2.41 8.87
CA HIS A 43 4.69 -1.73 9.54
C HIS A 43 5.35 -2.66 10.58
N CYS A 44 6.65 -2.48 10.79
CA CYS A 44 7.39 -3.23 11.81
C CYS A 44 7.63 -2.33 13.02
N VAL A 45 7.62 -2.89 14.22
CA VAL A 45 7.92 -2.18 15.47
C VAL A 45 8.82 -3.02 16.35
N ASP A 46 9.73 -2.39 17.07
CA ASP A 46 10.49 -3.06 18.12
C ASP A 46 9.58 -3.43 19.31
N ARG A 47 9.61 -4.70 19.73
CA ARG A 47 8.95 -5.11 20.98
C ARG A 47 9.69 -4.55 22.20
N GLU A 48 11.03 -4.55 22.15
CA GLU A 48 11.94 -4.04 23.20
C GLU A 48 12.87 -2.94 22.65
N SER A 49 12.76 -1.71 23.16
CA SER A 49 13.56 -0.58 22.69
C SER A 49 14.62 -0.10 23.69
N THR A 50 14.67 -0.63 24.92
CA THR A 50 15.66 -0.21 25.93
C THR A 50 17.10 -0.63 25.63
N VAL A 51 17.30 -1.61 24.73
CA VAL A 51 18.64 -2.05 24.29
C VAL A 51 19.06 -1.32 23.02
N TYR A 52 18.30 -1.47 21.95
CA TYR A 52 18.43 -0.71 20.72
C TYR A 52 17.09 -0.66 20.00
N SER A 53 16.94 0.25 19.03
CA SER A 53 15.79 0.30 18.14
C SER A 53 16.21 0.35 16.67
N ILE A 54 15.44 -0.36 15.84
CA ILE A 54 15.46 -0.31 14.39
C ILE A 54 14.29 0.55 13.88
N LEU A 55 13.08 0.37 14.43
CA LEU A 55 11.88 1.09 14.02
C LEU A 55 10.94 1.40 15.20
N PRO A 56 10.42 2.63 15.30
CA PRO A 56 9.43 3.01 16.31
C PRO A 56 8.04 2.47 15.97
N PRO A 57 7.07 2.51 16.90
CA PRO A 57 5.66 2.33 16.58
C PRO A 57 5.23 3.33 15.50
N PHE A 58 4.78 2.82 14.35
CA PHE A 58 4.46 3.64 13.19
C PHE A 58 3.45 2.94 12.28
N ASN A 59 2.61 3.73 11.62
CA ASN A 59 1.76 3.29 10.53
C ASN A 59 1.31 4.51 9.73
N VAL A 60 0.92 4.32 8.48
CA VAL A 60 0.44 5.41 7.62
C VAL A 60 -0.93 5.06 7.05
N ILE A 61 -1.82 6.05 7.02
CA ILE A 61 -3.11 5.95 6.34
C ILE A 61 -3.09 6.93 5.18
N HIS A 62 -3.41 6.45 3.98
CA HIS A 62 -3.78 7.29 2.84
C HIS A 62 -5.28 7.22 2.63
N ALA A 63 -5.92 8.37 2.40
CA ALA A 63 -7.36 8.46 2.20
C ALA A 63 -7.76 9.47 1.11
N GLN A 64 -8.75 9.09 0.32
CA GLN A 64 -9.43 9.94 -0.65
C GLN A 64 -10.94 9.73 -0.55
N ALA A 65 -11.71 10.72 -0.98
CA ALA A 65 -13.14 10.55 -1.19
C ALA A 65 -13.56 11.10 -2.54
N ILE A 66 -14.64 10.53 -3.07
CA ILE A 66 -15.31 11.05 -4.25
C ILE A 66 -16.75 11.44 -3.91
N TYR A 67 -17.22 12.49 -4.57
CA TYR A 67 -18.63 12.79 -4.70
C TYR A 67 -19.17 12.21 -6.00
N ARG A 68 -20.11 11.28 -5.87
CA ARG A 68 -20.80 10.61 -6.96
C ARG A 68 -21.89 11.52 -7.53
N LYS A 69 -21.52 12.32 -8.53
CA LYS A 69 -22.46 13.19 -9.24
C LYS A 69 -23.48 12.36 -10.01
N LYS A 70 -24.69 12.90 -10.16
CA LYS A 70 -25.72 12.32 -11.01
C LYS A 70 -25.49 12.78 -12.45
N ASN A 71 -25.58 11.87 -13.42
CA ASN A 71 -25.44 12.16 -14.86
C ASN A 71 -24.12 12.88 -15.24
N SER A 72 -23.05 12.72 -14.46
CA SER A 72 -21.77 13.38 -14.67
C SER A 72 -20.68 12.61 -13.94
N ASP A 73 -19.43 12.84 -14.33
CA ASP A 73 -18.27 12.20 -13.70
C ASP A 73 -18.18 12.50 -12.20
N PRO A 74 -17.71 11.53 -11.40
CA PRO A 74 -17.45 11.76 -10.00
C PRO A 74 -16.40 12.85 -9.82
N MET A 75 -16.38 13.43 -8.63
CA MET A 75 -15.43 14.49 -8.28
C MET A 75 -14.63 14.08 -7.05
N LEU A 76 -13.31 14.12 -7.14
CA LEU A 76 -12.45 14.02 -5.96
C LEU A 76 -12.75 15.16 -4.99
N LEU A 77 -12.90 14.82 -3.72
CA LEU A 77 -13.06 15.77 -2.63
C LEU A 77 -11.70 16.08 -2.02
N ASP A 78 -11.46 17.36 -1.78
CA ASP A 78 -10.25 17.89 -1.16
C ASP A 78 -10.56 18.50 0.21
N ASP A 79 -9.55 19.17 0.78
CA ASP A 79 -9.61 19.83 2.09
C ASP A 79 -10.53 21.06 2.13
N THR A 80 -11.07 21.52 1.00
CA THR A 80 -12.10 22.56 0.98
C THR A 80 -13.49 22.00 1.25
N HIS A 81 -13.70 20.71 0.99
CA HIS A 81 -14.98 20.02 1.12
C HIS A 81 -15.08 19.22 2.42
N ILE A 82 -14.06 18.42 2.72
CA ILE A 82 -14.09 17.44 3.81
C ILE A 82 -12.82 17.49 4.65
N GLU A 83 -12.91 16.92 5.84
CA GLU A 83 -11.77 16.46 6.63
C GLU A 83 -11.94 14.95 6.87
N PHE A 84 -10.83 14.24 7.07
CA PHE A 84 -10.88 12.82 7.41
C PHE A 84 -10.54 12.60 8.88
N THR A 85 -11.13 11.57 9.47
CA THR A 85 -10.75 11.10 10.80
C THR A 85 -10.56 9.59 10.83
N TYR A 86 -9.71 9.08 11.72
CA TYR A 86 -9.59 7.65 12.01
C TYR A 86 -10.02 7.32 13.44
N SER A 87 -10.63 6.15 13.62
CA SER A 87 -11.04 5.63 14.93
C SER A 87 -10.95 4.12 14.98
N ALA A 88 -10.59 3.57 16.14
CA ALA A 88 -10.48 2.13 16.34
C ALA A 88 -11.86 1.47 16.44
N ILE A 89 -12.05 0.38 15.71
CA ILE A 89 -13.27 -0.43 15.71
C ILE A 89 -12.96 -1.88 16.12
N ASN A 90 -14.00 -2.64 16.46
CA ASN A 90 -13.86 -4.07 16.66
C ASN A 90 -13.76 -4.77 15.29
N ASP A 91 -12.88 -5.75 15.18
CA ASP A 91 -12.98 -6.72 14.09
C ASP A 91 -14.07 -7.77 14.35
N LEU A 92 -14.21 -8.72 13.41
CA LEU A 92 -15.20 -9.78 13.49
C LEU A 92 -14.97 -10.73 14.68
N GLN A 93 -13.76 -10.77 15.24
CA GLN A 93 -13.38 -11.55 16.41
C GLN A 93 -13.55 -10.75 17.71
N GLY A 94 -13.85 -9.46 17.61
CA GLY A 94 -14.02 -8.56 18.75
C GLY A 94 -12.72 -7.91 19.24
N SER A 95 -11.61 -8.08 18.53
CA SER A 95 -10.35 -7.39 18.84
C SER A 95 -10.45 -5.92 18.44
N ARG A 96 -9.93 -5.04 19.30
CA ARG A 96 -9.93 -3.59 19.09
C ARG A 96 -8.66 -3.00 19.66
N ASN A 97 -8.03 -2.13 18.87
CA ASN A 97 -6.77 -1.51 19.25
C ASN A 97 -6.89 0.01 19.17
N SER A 98 -7.11 0.65 20.32
CA SER A 98 -7.36 2.09 20.43
C SER A 98 -6.35 2.84 21.29
N THR A 99 -5.46 2.13 21.95
CA THR A 99 -4.33 2.68 22.70
C THR A 99 -3.02 2.03 22.25
N SER A 100 -1.92 2.68 22.55
CA SER A 100 -0.55 2.18 22.44
C SER A 100 0.22 2.36 23.75
N ILE A 101 -0.24 3.24 24.64
CA ILE A 101 0.26 3.37 26.01
C ILE A 101 0.18 2.01 26.75
N ASN A 102 1.23 1.68 27.51
CA ASN A 102 1.43 0.42 28.24
C ASN A 102 1.58 -0.84 27.38
N LYS A 103 1.76 -0.70 26.05
CA LYS A 103 1.97 -1.82 25.12
C LYS A 103 3.37 -1.85 24.51
N SER A 104 4.18 -0.82 24.79
CA SER A 104 5.56 -0.66 24.34
C SER A 104 6.32 0.23 25.33
N ASP A 105 7.62 0.04 25.40
CA ASP A 105 8.58 0.86 26.15
C ASP A 105 9.10 2.08 25.35
N PHE A 106 8.66 2.25 24.10
CA PHE A 106 9.12 3.29 23.19
C PHE A 106 9.09 4.71 23.78
N TRP A 107 8.04 5.10 24.51
CA TRP A 107 7.96 6.46 25.07
C TRP A 107 9.00 6.73 26.16
N ASP A 108 9.48 5.69 26.84
CA ASP A 108 10.55 5.81 27.84
C ASP A 108 11.93 5.99 27.18
N THR A 109 12.09 5.54 25.93
CA THR A 109 13.37 5.51 25.20
C THR A 109 13.43 6.54 24.05
N ALA A 110 12.30 7.12 23.63
CA ALA A 110 12.20 8.02 22.49
C ALA A 110 13.13 9.26 22.58
N GLY A 111 13.33 9.79 23.80
CA GLY A 111 14.24 10.91 24.03
C GLY A 111 15.70 10.54 23.78
N ALA A 112 16.12 9.34 24.16
CA ALA A 112 17.47 8.86 23.93
C ALA A 112 17.70 8.41 22.48
N LEU A 113 16.72 7.71 21.89
CA LEU A 113 16.81 7.15 20.54
C LEU A 113 16.65 8.20 19.45
N PHE A 114 15.66 9.10 19.57
CA PHE A 114 15.25 10.02 18.51
C PHE A 114 15.42 11.50 18.89
N GLY A 115 15.94 11.79 20.09
CA GLY A 115 16.00 13.17 20.60
C GLY A 115 14.63 13.80 20.84
N ALA A 116 13.57 12.99 20.84
CA ALA A 116 12.18 13.47 20.87
C ALA A 116 11.65 13.55 22.32
N THR A 117 11.07 14.69 22.68
CA THR A 117 10.32 14.83 23.93
C THR A 117 8.83 14.65 23.63
N LEU A 118 8.32 13.45 23.84
CA LEU A 118 6.96 13.05 23.47
C LEU A 118 6.05 12.98 24.70
N ASN A 119 4.78 13.33 24.53
CA ASN A 119 3.75 12.97 25.50
C ASN A 119 3.49 11.44 25.42
N PRO A 120 2.99 10.81 26.50
CA PRO A 120 2.57 9.41 26.43
C PRO A 120 1.55 9.19 25.30
N GLY A 121 1.81 8.21 24.43
CA GLY A 121 0.96 7.88 23.28
C GLY A 121 1.17 8.74 22.03
N GLU A 122 2.02 9.78 22.10
CA GLU A 122 2.37 10.63 20.96
C GLU A 122 3.39 9.93 20.05
N SER A 123 3.20 10.00 18.75
CA SER A 123 4.18 9.54 17.76
C SER A 123 5.25 10.58 17.48
N LEU A 124 6.33 10.19 16.79
CA LEU A 124 7.37 11.11 16.32
C LEU A 124 6.85 12.23 15.40
N THR A 125 5.65 12.06 14.85
CA THR A 125 5.00 12.97 13.91
C THR A 125 3.76 13.66 14.53
N GLY A 126 3.54 13.49 15.84
CA GLY A 126 2.46 14.16 16.59
C GLY A 126 1.08 13.51 16.47
N PHE A 127 0.99 12.30 15.91
CA PHE A 127 -0.26 11.53 15.88
C PHE A 127 -0.42 10.69 17.15
N TYR A 128 -1.64 10.24 17.41
CA TYR A 128 -2.01 9.47 18.60
C TYR A 128 -2.96 8.33 18.24
N MET A 129 -2.92 7.26 19.03
CA MET A 129 -4.05 6.34 19.02
C MET A 129 -5.31 7.01 19.61
N PRO A 130 -6.53 6.70 19.13
CA PRO A 130 -7.75 7.43 19.48
C PRO A 130 -8.03 7.61 20.98
N ASN A 131 -7.65 6.66 21.83
CA ASN A 131 -7.89 6.71 23.28
C ASN A 131 -6.70 7.23 24.09
N ASP A 132 -5.56 7.50 23.44
CA ASP A 132 -4.37 8.10 24.08
C ASP A 132 -4.25 9.60 23.79
N ALA A 133 -4.98 10.07 22.77
CA ALA A 133 -4.94 11.46 22.35
C ALA A 133 -5.37 12.43 23.47
N PRO A 134 -4.80 13.65 23.52
CA PRO A 134 -5.25 14.70 24.44
C PRO A 134 -6.75 15.00 24.34
N VAL A 135 -7.31 14.84 23.14
CA VAL A 135 -8.75 14.80 22.89
C VAL A 135 -9.13 13.39 22.45
N ILE A 136 -9.64 12.60 23.40
CA ILE A 136 -10.09 11.23 23.16
C ILE A 136 -11.20 11.20 22.11
N GLY A 137 -11.06 10.33 21.11
CA GLY A 137 -12.04 10.13 20.05
C GLY A 137 -11.39 9.98 18.67
N PRO A 138 -12.15 10.17 17.59
CA PRO A 138 -11.62 10.16 16.22
C PRO A 138 -10.51 11.20 16.05
N GLN A 139 -9.40 10.79 15.44
CA GLN A 139 -8.22 11.64 15.23
C GLN A 139 -8.18 12.14 13.79
N LEU A 140 -7.74 13.37 13.58
CA LEU A 140 -7.69 14.02 12.27
C LEU A 140 -6.67 13.37 11.34
N ILE A 141 -7.02 13.26 10.06
CA ILE A 141 -6.11 12.95 8.95
C ILE A 141 -5.96 14.23 8.13
N PRO A 142 -4.81 14.94 8.22
CA PRO A 142 -4.60 16.19 7.50
C PRO A 142 -4.45 15.99 5.99
N TRP A 143 -4.65 17.07 5.24
CA TRP A 143 -4.39 17.11 3.80
C TRP A 143 -2.90 17.21 3.51
N ASN A 144 -2.39 16.34 2.65
CA ASN A 144 -1.02 16.40 2.15
C ASN A 144 -1.01 17.13 0.79
N ASN A 145 -0.44 18.33 0.75
CA ASN A 145 -0.35 19.16 -0.47
C ASN A 145 0.63 18.61 -1.51
N THR A 146 1.64 17.84 -1.10
CA THR A 146 2.61 17.23 -2.02
C THR A 146 1.94 16.16 -2.84
N HIS A 147 1.21 15.25 -2.18
CA HIS A 147 0.59 14.11 -2.83
C HIS A 147 -0.88 14.33 -3.20
N ASN A 148 -1.52 15.43 -2.80
CA ASN A 148 -2.93 15.73 -3.08
C ASN A 148 -3.90 14.60 -2.66
N PHE A 149 -3.75 14.13 -1.43
CA PHE A 149 -4.69 13.25 -0.72
C PHE A 149 -4.55 13.48 0.79
N PHE A 150 -5.41 12.86 1.60
CA PHE A 150 -5.32 12.95 3.06
C PHE A 150 -4.38 11.87 3.61
N GLU A 151 -3.50 12.25 4.55
CA GLU A 151 -2.47 11.37 5.10
C GLU A 151 -2.36 11.47 6.61
N ALA A 152 -2.40 10.34 7.30
CA ALA A 152 -2.00 10.23 8.71
C ALA A 152 -0.64 9.56 8.76
N PHE A 153 0.42 10.36 8.76
CA PHE A 153 1.79 9.88 8.67
C PHE A 153 2.35 9.61 10.07
N GLY A 154 2.34 8.35 10.50
CA GLY A 154 2.94 7.92 11.77
C GLY A 154 1.97 7.73 12.91
N VAL A 155 0.87 7.01 12.68
CA VAL A 155 -0.02 6.53 13.74
C VAL A 155 0.76 5.54 14.64
N PRO A 156 0.88 5.78 15.96
CA PRO A 156 1.74 4.99 16.84
C PRO A 156 1.04 3.71 17.31
N ILE A 157 0.68 2.84 16.37
CA ILE A 157 -0.01 1.57 16.65
C ILE A 157 0.99 0.46 17.01
N THR A 158 0.55 -0.48 17.84
CA THR A 158 1.33 -1.66 18.26
C THR A 158 0.55 -2.93 17.91
N PRO A 159 1.18 -4.13 17.79
CA PRO A 159 0.47 -5.36 17.48
C PRO A 159 -0.33 -5.92 18.66
N ILE A 160 -0.49 -5.16 19.76
CA ILE A 160 -1.22 -5.58 20.94
C ILE A 160 -2.53 -4.80 21.02
N ASP A 161 -3.65 -5.50 21.13
CA ASP A 161 -4.96 -4.89 21.24
C ASP A 161 -5.25 -4.38 22.66
N ASP A 162 -6.42 -3.75 22.87
CA ASP A 162 -6.80 -3.16 24.16
C ASP A 162 -7.02 -4.20 25.27
N ALA A 163 -7.20 -5.47 24.92
CA ALA A 163 -7.29 -6.59 25.85
C ALA A 163 -5.92 -7.21 26.18
N GLY A 164 -4.84 -6.70 25.59
CA GLY A 164 -3.49 -7.24 25.76
C GLY A 164 -3.24 -8.49 24.91
N VAL A 165 -4.05 -8.73 23.88
CA VAL A 165 -3.92 -9.86 22.96
C VAL A 165 -3.23 -9.39 21.69
N GLU A 166 -2.32 -10.21 21.17
CA GLU A 166 -1.66 -9.91 19.90
C GLU A 166 -2.65 -9.98 18.73
N ASN A 167 -2.69 -8.92 17.93
CA ASN A 167 -3.43 -8.81 16.69
C ASN A 167 -2.62 -7.93 15.72
N ALA A 168 -2.03 -8.55 14.70
CA ALA A 168 -1.24 -7.87 13.68
C ALA A 168 -2.08 -7.11 12.64
N TYR A 169 -3.42 -7.27 12.63
CA TYR A 169 -4.32 -6.68 11.63
C TYR A 169 -5.49 -5.92 12.27
N PRO A 170 -5.21 -4.94 13.16
CA PRO A 170 -6.26 -4.16 13.81
C PRO A 170 -7.04 -3.32 12.79
N LEU A 171 -8.36 -3.21 12.97
CA LEU A 171 -9.23 -2.43 12.10
C LEU A 171 -9.42 -0.99 12.60
N MET A 172 -9.40 -0.06 11.64
CA MET A 172 -9.70 1.35 11.82
C MET A 172 -10.79 1.79 10.87
N ARG A 173 -11.71 2.61 11.37
CA ARG A 173 -12.70 3.32 10.56
C ARG A 173 -12.17 4.67 10.12
N ILE A 174 -12.12 4.89 8.82
CA ILE A 174 -11.74 6.16 8.18
C ILE A 174 -13.01 6.89 7.76
N SER A 175 -13.33 8.00 8.42
CA SER A 175 -14.58 8.75 8.21
C SER A 175 -14.33 10.08 7.52
N ALA A 176 -15.00 10.32 6.40
CA ALA A 176 -15.08 11.65 5.78
C ALA A 176 -16.11 12.50 6.52
N VAL A 177 -15.68 13.65 7.04
CA VAL A 177 -16.50 14.61 7.77
C VAL A 177 -16.66 15.85 6.92
N HIS A 178 -17.90 16.26 6.66
CA HIS A 178 -18.20 17.44 5.87
C HIS A 178 -17.92 18.72 6.67
N LYS A 179 -16.98 19.56 6.21
CA LYS A 179 -16.46 20.71 6.98
C LYS A 179 -17.52 21.73 7.36
N ALA A 180 -18.51 22.01 6.50
CA ALA A 180 -19.52 23.01 6.81
C ALA A 180 -20.56 22.53 7.85
N SER A 181 -20.80 21.22 7.93
CA SER A 181 -21.85 20.66 8.80
C SER A 181 -21.34 19.86 10.00
N GLY A 182 -20.06 19.46 10.00
CA GLY A 182 -19.46 18.56 10.98
C GLY A 182 -20.03 17.13 10.96
N ARG A 183 -20.81 16.76 9.93
CA ARG A 183 -21.42 15.42 9.82
C ARG A 183 -20.50 14.46 9.09
N VAL A 184 -20.46 13.21 9.53
CA VAL A 184 -19.88 12.11 8.75
C VAL A 184 -20.73 11.90 7.50
N VAL A 185 -20.09 11.93 6.33
CA VAL A 185 -20.73 11.80 5.01
C VAL A 185 -20.30 10.55 4.26
N GLY A 186 -19.27 9.85 4.72
CA GLY A 186 -18.88 8.53 4.22
C GLY A 186 -17.84 7.90 5.14
N PHE A 187 -17.64 6.60 5.04
CA PHE A 187 -16.54 5.92 5.71
C PHE A 187 -16.08 4.70 4.92
N GLN A 188 -14.90 4.22 5.28
CA GLN A 188 -14.34 2.94 4.86
C GLN A 188 -13.57 2.36 6.06
N ASP A 189 -13.74 1.07 6.31
CA ASP A 189 -12.96 0.37 7.33
C ASP A 189 -11.72 -0.29 6.67
N ILE A 190 -10.56 -0.11 7.28
CA ILE A 190 -9.26 -0.61 6.77
C ILE A 190 -8.47 -1.26 7.89
N VAL A 191 -7.52 -2.13 7.54
CA VAL A 191 -6.49 -2.58 8.49
C VAL A 191 -5.39 -1.54 8.63
N LEU A 192 -4.83 -1.41 9.84
CA LEU A 192 -3.53 -0.78 10.09
C LEU A 192 -2.54 -1.87 10.55
N PRO A 193 -2.00 -2.67 9.61
CA PRO A 193 -1.22 -3.84 9.95
C PRO A 193 0.12 -3.47 10.56
N VAL A 194 0.47 -4.13 11.66
CA VAL A 194 1.70 -3.88 12.42
C VAL A 194 2.21 -5.19 13.03
N SER A 195 3.52 -5.38 13.07
CA SER A 195 4.12 -6.58 13.65
C SER A 195 5.39 -6.28 14.44
N ALA A 196 5.56 -7.02 15.53
CA ALA A 196 6.78 -7.04 16.33
C ALA A 196 7.58 -8.36 16.14
N GLU A 197 7.29 -9.11 15.07
CA GLU A 197 7.93 -10.39 14.72
C GLU A 197 9.36 -10.20 14.15
N THR A 198 9.97 -9.03 14.31
CA THR A 198 11.39 -8.85 13.94
C THR A 198 12.24 -9.72 14.86
N ASP A 199 12.82 -10.79 14.32
CA ASP A 199 13.51 -11.82 15.11
C ASP A 199 15.00 -11.91 14.77
N CYS A 200 15.84 -12.09 15.79
CA CYS A 200 17.28 -12.35 15.66
C CYS A 200 17.71 -13.57 16.49
N GLN A 201 16.76 -14.22 17.17
CA GLN A 201 17.02 -15.18 18.24
C GLN A 201 17.71 -16.44 17.74
N ASN A 202 17.36 -16.92 16.54
CA ASN A 202 17.91 -18.14 15.96
C ASN A 202 19.44 -18.11 15.76
N CYS A 203 20.05 -16.92 15.70
CA CYS A 203 21.49 -16.78 15.45
C CYS A 203 22.22 -16.05 16.58
N HIS A 204 21.58 -15.06 17.21
CA HIS A 204 22.22 -14.20 18.21
C HIS A 204 21.97 -14.61 19.66
N ALA A 205 21.20 -15.68 19.91
CA ALA A 205 21.04 -16.20 21.26
C ALA A 205 22.35 -16.82 21.75
N THR A 206 22.62 -16.73 23.05
CA THR A 206 23.89 -17.20 23.61
C THR A 206 24.05 -18.70 23.38
N GLY A 207 25.13 -19.09 22.70
CA GLY A 207 25.38 -20.47 22.26
C GLY A 207 25.04 -20.74 20.79
N GLU A 208 24.32 -19.84 20.13
CA GLU A 208 24.05 -19.90 18.69
C GLU A 208 25.20 -19.29 17.87
N MET A 209 25.14 -19.45 16.55
CA MET A 209 26.25 -19.20 15.64
C MET A 209 26.88 -17.80 15.73
N ALA A 210 26.10 -16.76 16.04
CA ALA A 210 26.60 -15.38 16.19
C ALA A 210 26.98 -15.02 17.63
N ALA A 211 26.78 -15.91 18.60
CA ALA A 211 27.09 -15.70 20.02
C ALA A 211 27.73 -16.94 20.66
N ILE A 212 28.72 -17.53 19.97
CA ILE A 212 29.46 -18.73 20.41
C ILE A 212 30.93 -18.45 20.75
N ASP A 213 31.51 -17.33 20.26
CA ASP A 213 32.92 -17.03 20.49
C ASP A 213 33.21 -16.78 21.97
N SER A 214 34.05 -17.62 22.58
CA SER A 214 34.40 -17.53 24.00
C SER A 214 35.20 -16.28 24.41
N SER A 215 35.71 -15.52 23.45
CA SER A 215 36.41 -14.25 23.69
C SER A 215 35.45 -13.10 24.02
N VAL A 216 34.17 -13.23 23.67
CA VAL A 216 33.13 -12.27 24.00
C VAL A 216 32.32 -12.78 25.19
N ASN A 217 32.10 -11.91 26.17
CA ASN A 217 31.27 -12.24 27.33
C ASN A 217 29.79 -12.06 26.99
N TRP A 218 29.17 -13.08 26.40
CA TRP A 218 27.77 -13.04 25.95
C TRP A 218 26.76 -12.80 27.07
N SER A 219 25.59 -12.27 26.70
CA SER A 219 24.50 -11.96 27.63
C SER A 219 23.93 -13.24 28.25
N THR A 220 23.52 -13.15 29.50
CA THR A 220 22.86 -14.25 30.24
C THR A 220 21.43 -13.90 30.64
N GLU A 221 20.88 -12.84 30.05
CA GLU A 221 19.50 -12.43 30.27
C GLU A 221 18.53 -13.56 29.93
N THR A 222 17.45 -13.65 30.70
CA THR A 222 16.45 -14.72 30.54
C THR A 222 15.44 -14.43 29.45
N ASP A 223 15.13 -13.15 29.21
CA ASP A 223 14.36 -12.74 28.05
C ASP A 223 15.24 -12.85 26.80
N LEU A 224 14.82 -13.70 25.85
CA LEU A 224 15.60 -14.00 24.66
C LEU A 224 15.72 -12.80 23.70
N GLU A 225 14.72 -11.91 23.64
CA GLU A 225 14.86 -10.71 22.82
C GLU A 225 15.89 -9.77 23.44
N VAL A 226 15.82 -9.51 24.74
CA VAL A 226 16.81 -8.68 25.44
C VAL A 226 18.21 -9.32 25.35
N GLN A 227 18.30 -10.65 25.50
CA GLN A 227 19.56 -11.37 25.39
C GLN A 227 20.18 -11.21 24.00
N THR A 228 19.40 -11.42 22.95
CA THR A 228 19.89 -11.38 21.56
C THR A 228 20.21 -9.97 21.13
N LYS A 229 19.38 -8.98 21.49
CA LYS A 229 19.68 -7.57 21.23
C LYS A 229 21.00 -7.13 21.90
N ARG A 230 21.25 -7.53 23.14
CA ARG A 230 22.52 -7.26 23.81
C ARG A 230 23.69 -8.00 23.17
N ASN A 231 23.48 -9.22 22.70
CA ASN A 231 24.53 -9.97 21.99
C ASN A 231 24.89 -9.32 20.65
N VAL A 232 23.93 -8.76 19.92
CA VAL A 232 24.20 -7.95 18.71
C VAL A 232 25.13 -6.77 19.04
N LEU A 233 24.82 -5.99 20.08
CA LEU A 233 25.68 -4.86 20.47
C LEU A 233 27.07 -5.31 20.94
N LYS A 234 27.16 -6.40 21.72
CA LYS A 234 28.45 -6.98 22.13
C LYS A 234 29.31 -7.44 20.96
N LEU A 235 28.68 -8.08 19.97
CA LEU A 235 29.36 -8.53 18.77
C LEU A 235 29.84 -7.32 17.96
N HIS A 236 29.00 -6.29 17.83
CA HIS A 236 29.38 -5.05 17.17
C HIS A 236 30.56 -4.36 17.87
N ASP A 237 30.55 -4.27 19.19
CA ASP A 237 31.66 -3.73 19.98
C ASP A 237 32.96 -4.51 19.78
N PHE A 238 32.85 -5.84 19.69
CA PHE A 238 33.99 -6.72 19.49
C PHE A 238 34.59 -6.62 18.08
N GLU A 239 33.76 -6.67 17.04
CA GLU A 239 34.20 -6.68 15.65
C GLU A 239 34.59 -5.28 15.14
N GLU A 240 33.81 -4.26 15.51
CA GLU A 240 33.96 -2.89 14.99
C GLU A 240 34.68 -1.94 15.97
N GLY A 241 35.04 -2.42 17.16
CA GLY A 241 35.74 -1.63 18.18
C GLY A 241 34.90 -0.49 18.77
N THR A 242 33.58 -0.66 18.79
CA THR A 242 32.64 0.30 19.40
C THR A 242 32.46 0.06 20.91
N ASP A 243 31.66 0.91 21.56
CA ASP A 243 31.25 0.77 22.96
C ASP A 243 29.74 1.01 23.11
N LEU A 244 28.94 0.43 22.21
CA LEU A 244 27.50 0.56 22.12
C LEU A 244 26.78 -0.09 23.29
N MET A 245 27.34 -1.16 23.86
CA MET A 245 26.77 -1.78 25.07
C MET A 245 26.70 -0.82 26.26
N SER A 246 27.62 0.16 26.36
CA SER A 246 27.61 1.17 27.43
C SER A 246 26.70 2.37 27.11
N GLN A 247 26.19 2.45 25.87
CA GLN A 247 25.44 3.58 25.31
C GLN A 247 23.96 3.27 25.06
N GLN A 248 23.43 2.20 25.64
CA GLN A 248 22.02 1.82 25.48
C GLN A 248 21.05 2.89 26.01
N PRO A 249 19.91 3.12 25.34
CA PRO A 249 19.47 2.48 24.10
C PRO A 249 20.19 3.08 22.86
N VAL A 250 20.49 2.23 21.87
CA VAL A 250 21.15 2.65 20.63
C VAL A 250 20.16 2.72 19.47
N LEU A 251 20.15 3.82 18.70
CA LEU A 251 19.44 3.87 17.42
C LEU A 251 20.40 3.48 16.30
N CYS A 252 20.20 2.34 15.64
CA CYS A 252 21.11 1.90 14.57
C CYS A 252 21.26 2.97 13.47
N ALA A 253 20.14 3.66 13.19
CA ALA A 253 20.10 4.71 12.20
C ALA A 253 20.85 6.00 12.59
N SER A 254 21.33 6.16 13.83
CA SER A 254 22.18 7.30 14.19
C SER A 254 23.53 7.27 13.45
N CYS A 255 24.01 6.08 13.09
CA CYS A 255 25.25 5.89 12.34
C CYS A 255 25.03 5.25 10.96
N HIS A 256 24.01 4.39 10.81
CA HIS A 256 23.70 3.73 9.54
C HIS A 256 22.42 4.28 8.93
N TYR A 257 22.52 5.25 8.02
CA TYR A 257 21.35 5.94 7.48
C TYR A 257 20.27 4.97 6.96
N SER A 258 19.01 5.28 7.31
CA SER A 258 17.82 4.58 6.83
C SER A 258 16.80 5.62 6.35
N ALA A 259 16.43 5.56 5.07
CA ALA A 259 15.44 6.47 4.49
C ALA A 259 14.05 6.37 5.15
N ALA A 260 13.72 5.24 5.79
CA ALA A 260 12.47 5.09 6.53
C ALA A 260 12.41 5.96 7.80
N LEU A 261 13.56 6.39 8.34
CA LEU A 261 13.64 7.24 9.53
C LEU A 261 14.05 8.68 9.18
N ASP A 262 14.27 8.99 7.91
CA ASP A 262 14.50 10.35 7.42
C ASP A 262 13.16 11.05 7.17
N LEU A 263 12.47 11.39 8.25
CA LEU A 263 11.14 12.00 8.21
C LEU A 263 11.14 13.38 7.52
N GLU A 264 12.30 14.04 7.41
CA GLU A 264 12.46 15.36 6.79
C GLU A 264 12.99 15.28 5.34
N GLY A 265 13.41 14.10 4.88
CA GLY A 265 14.01 13.93 3.56
C GLY A 265 15.37 14.63 3.40
N ALA A 266 16.11 14.79 4.50
CA ALA A 266 17.39 15.50 4.53
C ALA A 266 18.56 14.66 3.98
N GLY A 267 18.38 13.36 3.80
CA GLY A 267 19.44 12.41 3.50
C GLY A 267 20.38 12.16 4.68
N PRO A 268 21.50 11.44 4.46
CA PRO A 268 22.47 11.16 5.52
C PRO A 268 23.10 12.44 6.11
N GLN A 269 23.15 12.53 7.44
CA GLN A 269 23.69 13.65 8.21
C GLN A 269 24.66 13.18 9.30
N GLY A 270 25.57 14.08 9.72
CA GLY A 270 26.44 13.84 10.89
C GLY A 270 27.24 12.54 10.80
N ASP A 271 27.12 11.70 11.82
CA ASP A 271 27.85 10.42 11.95
C ASP A 271 27.41 9.36 10.92
N GLN A 272 26.32 9.60 10.17
CA GLN A 272 25.91 8.76 9.05
C GLN A 272 26.79 8.95 7.81
N LEU A 273 27.48 10.11 7.69
CA LEU A 273 28.27 10.42 6.51
C LEU A 273 29.50 9.50 6.39
N GLY A 274 29.63 8.84 5.24
CA GLY A 274 30.72 7.90 4.97
C GLY A 274 30.56 6.53 5.63
N LYS A 275 29.41 6.26 6.26
CA LYS A 275 29.02 4.92 6.73
C LYS A 275 28.10 4.25 5.70
N PRO A 276 28.11 2.91 5.62
CA PRO A 276 27.16 2.17 4.80
C PRO A 276 25.73 2.37 5.32
N LEU A 277 24.76 2.25 4.41
CA LEU A 277 23.33 2.33 4.74
C LEU A 277 22.93 1.18 5.67
N MET A 278 21.87 1.36 6.45
CA MET A 278 21.37 0.29 7.34
C MET A 278 21.08 -1.02 6.59
N SER A 279 20.48 -0.92 5.40
CA SER A 279 20.21 -2.09 4.55
C SER A 279 21.48 -2.75 4.03
N GLU A 280 22.53 -1.98 3.73
CA GLU A 280 23.81 -2.52 3.26
C GLU A 280 24.51 -3.26 4.39
N THR A 281 24.60 -2.64 5.58
CA THR A 281 25.19 -3.26 6.77
C THR A 281 24.50 -4.57 7.14
N MET A 282 23.16 -4.57 7.16
CA MET A 282 22.39 -5.76 7.53
C MET A 282 22.45 -6.82 6.44
N HIS A 283 21.96 -6.54 5.23
CA HIS A 283 21.78 -7.59 4.24
C HIS A 283 23.09 -7.97 3.54
N GLY A 284 24.01 -7.02 3.35
CA GLY A 284 25.31 -7.29 2.73
C GLY A 284 26.17 -8.22 3.59
N PHE A 285 26.20 -7.99 4.91
CA PHE A 285 26.90 -8.87 5.85
C PHE A 285 26.25 -10.26 5.91
N HIS A 286 24.95 -10.31 6.23
CA HIS A 286 24.24 -11.57 6.41
C HIS A 286 24.18 -12.41 5.12
N GLY A 287 23.99 -11.77 3.96
CA GLY A 287 23.96 -12.43 2.66
C GLY A 287 25.29 -13.05 2.22
N ALA A 288 26.41 -12.67 2.85
CA ALA A 288 27.73 -13.22 2.60
C ALA A 288 28.11 -14.37 3.55
N LEU A 289 27.31 -14.63 4.59
CA LEU A 289 27.62 -15.66 5.58
C LEU A 289 27.48 -17.07 5.00
N THR A 290 28.41 -17.95 5.37
CA THR A 290 28.40 -19.37 4.99
C THR A 290 28.58 -20.28 6.20
N ASP A 291 28.01 -21.49 6.11
CA ASP A 291 28.23 -22.56 7.08
C ASP A 291 29.65 -23.18 6.92
N ALA A 292 30.01 -24.11 7.80
CA ALA A 292 31.30 -24.79 7.75
C ALA A 292 31.51 -25.65 6.48
N SER A 293 30.44 -25.95 5.74
CA SER A 293 30.48 -26.67 4.46
C SER A 293 30.58 -25.71 3.26
N GLY A 294 30.54 -24.40 3.48
CA GLY A 294 30.58 -23.37 2.45
C GLY A 294 29.22 -23.07 1.82
N ASN A 295 28.10 -23.55 2.38
CA ASN A 295 26.76 -23.18 1.92
C ASN A 295 26.37 -21.83 2.51
N ASN A 296 25.66 -21.00 1.75
CA ASN A 296 25.12 -19.75 2.29
C ASN A 296 24.13 -20.04 3.42
N ILE A 297 24.23 -19.29 4.51
CA ILE A 297 23.28 -19.36 5.63
C ILE A 297 21.88 -18.98 5.14
N PHE A 298 21.80 -17.96 4.30
CA PHE A 298 20.58 -17.58 3.59
C PHE A 298 20.69 -18.04 2.12
N PRO A 299 20.02 -19.14 1.74
CA PRO A 299 20.15 -19.70 0.41
C PRO A 299 19.63 -18.76 -0.68
N ARG A 300 20.38 -18.59 -1.77
CA ARG A 300 19.95 -17.79 -2.92
C ARG A 300 18.80 -18.49 -3.63
N GLY A 301 17.66 -17.83 -3.74
CA GLY A 301 16.42 -18.41 -4.26
C GLY A 301 15.75 -19.43 -3.32
N GLY A 302 16.11 -19.41 -2.03
CA GLY A 302 15.34 -20.10 -0.99
C GLY A 302 13.97 -19.46 -0.76
N SER A 303 13.11 -20.14 0.00
CA SER A 303 11.81 -19.59 0.38
C SER A 303 11.97 -18.35 1.27
N ALA A 304 10.95 -17.49 1.38
CA ALA A 304 10.98 -16.41 2.36
C ALA A 304 11.18 -16.93 3.79
N ALA A 305 10.61 -18.10 4.12
CA ALA A 305 10.78 -18.76 5.41
C ALA A 305 12.26 -19.10 5.71
N ASP A 306 13.01 -19.57 4.72
CA ASP A 306 14.44 -19.89 4.87
C ASP A 306 15.35 -18.65 4.79
N THR A 307 14.81 -17.48 4.46
CA THR A 307 15.58 -16.27 4.16
C THR A 307 15.03 -15.03 4.87
N CYS A 308 14.16 -14.26 4.21
CA CYS A 308 13.71 -12.95 4.66
C CYS A 308 12.98 -13.01 6.01
N TYR A 309 12.17 -14.03 6.25
CA TYR A 309 11.41 -14.22 7.49
C TYR A 309 12.22 -14.80 8.65
N GLN A 310 13.54 -14.92 8.48
CA GLN A 310 14.44 -15.11 9.61
C GLN A 310 14.66 -13.79 10.38
N CYS A 311 14.38 -12.64 9.76
CA CYS A 311 14.48 -11.32 10.39
C CYS A 311 13.24 -10.45 10.24
N HIS A 312 12.55 -10.52 9.11
CA HIS A 312 11.36 -9.72 8.84
C HIS A 312 10.07 -10.45 9.27
N PRO A 313 9.02 -9.71 9.66
CA PRO A 313 7.73 -10.31 9.96
C PRO A 313 7.19 -11.11 8.77
N GLY A 314 6.57 -12.26 9.04
CA GLY A 314 5.98 -13.06 7.97
C GLY A 314 5.82 -14.55 8.22
N GLN A 315 6.54 -15.16 9.17
CA GLN A 315 6.26 -16.56 9.50
C GLN A 315 4.89 -16.72 10.15
N ASN A 316 4.48 -15.73 10.93
CA ASN A 316 3.18 -15.70 11.59
C ASN A 316 2.30 -14.54 11.08
N THR A 317 2.88 -13.35 10.87
CA THR A 317 2.09 -12.16 10.52
C THR A 317 2.03 -11.85 9.04
N GLU A 318 2.47 -12.76 8.16
CA GLU A 318 2.30 -12.68 6.69
C GLU A 318 2.48 -11.25 6.12
N CYS A 319 3.65 -10.65 6.35
CA CYS A 319 3.94 -9.27 5.90
C CYS A 319 3.74 -9.11 4.39
N HIS A 320 4.11 -10.14 3.63
CA HIS A 320 3.74 -10.29 2.23
C HIS A 320 2.54 -11.23 2.09
N ARG A 321 1.42 -10.70 1.60
CA ARG A 321 0.18 -11.44 1.35
C ARG A 321 -0.58 -10.86 0.16
N GLY A 322 -1.69 -11.48 -0.21
CA GLY A 322 -2.56 -10.99 -1.28
C GLY A 322 -2.24 -11.55 -2.65
N ALA A 323 -2.74 -10.90 -3.69
CA ALA A 323 -2.78 -11.44 -5.05
C ALA A 323 -1.41 -11.89 -5.59
N MET A 324 -0.34 -11.24 -5.12
CA MET A 324 1.04 -11.56 -5.48
C MET A 324 1.55 -12.82 -4.75
N ALA A 325 1.35 -12.91 -3.43
CA ALA A 325 1.69 -14.08 -2.63
C ALA A 325 0.84 -15.31 -3.04
N ASP A 326 -0.47 -15.12 -3.24
CA ASP A 326 -1.41 -16.14 -3.74
C ASP A 326 -1.02 -16.61 -5.16
N GLY A 327 -0.34 -15.76 -5.93
CA GLY A 327 0.26 -16.07 -7.21
C GLY A 327 1.56 -16.88 -7.13
N GLY A 328 2.04 -17.18 -5.92
CA GLY A 328 3.28 -17.91 -5.65
C GLY A 328 4.55 -17.06 -5.76
N MET A 329 4.43 -15.73 -5.68
CA MET A 329 5.60 -14.85 -5.63
C MET A 329 6.13 -14.70 -4.21
N GLU A 330 7.44 -14.65 -4.10
CA GLU A 330 8.18 -14.50 -2.85
C GLU A 330 8.90 -13.15 -2.83
N CYS A 331 9.46 -12.77 -1.67
CA CYS A 331 10.16 -11.50 -1.50
C CYS A 331 11.30 -11.29 -2.53
N PHE A 332 12.03 -12.36 -2.87
CA PHE A 332 13.16 -12.28 -3.79
C PHE A 332 12.76 -12.12 -5.27
N ASP A 333 11.55 -12.53 -5.66
CA ASP A 333 11.05 -12.34 -7.03
C ASP A 333 10.92 -10.84 -7.35
N CYS A 334 10.66 -10.01 -6.32
CA CYS A 334 10.59 -8.56 -6.41
C CYS A 334 11.92 -7.88 -6.05
N HIS A 335 12.51 -8.21 -4.91
CA HIS A 335 13.63 -7.46 -4.32
C HIS A 335 15.02 -8.04 -4.59
N GLY A 336 15.12 -9.28 -5.08
CA GLY A 336 16.37 -10.04 -5.17
C GLY A 336 16.76 -10.74 -3.86
N ASP A 337 17.92 -11.39 -3.87
CA ASP A 337 18.48 -12.04 -2.68
C ASP A 337 19.06 -11.02 -1.68
N MET A 338 19.54 -11.51 -0.51
CA MET A 338 20.11 -10.64 0.53
C MET A 338 21.26 -9.74 0.02
N LEU A 339 22.06 -10.21 -0.93
CA LEU A 339 23.17 -9.41 -1.48
C LEU A 339 22.69 -8.35 -2.45
N ALA A 340 21.66 -8.64 -3.26
CA ALA A 340 21.01 -7.61 -4.06
C ALA A 340 20.35 -6.55 -3.17
N VAL A 341 19.73 -6.99 -2.08
CA VAL A 341 19.06 -6.14 -1.09
C VAL A 341 20.04 -5.27 -0.29
N GLY A 342 21.24 -5.80 -0.02
CA GLY A 342 22.36 -5.07 0.57
C GLY A 342 23.24 -4.33 -0.45
N GLY A 343 22.89 -4.36 -1.73
CA GLY A 343 23.68 -3.76 -2.80
C GLY A 343 23.53 -2.24 -2.90
N ASN A 344 24.01 -1.68 -4.01
CA ASN A 344 23.96 -0.25 -4.30
C ASN A 344 22.54 0.21 -4.70
N ARG A 345 21.63 0.24 -3.73
CA ARG A 345 20.26 0.73 -3.83
C ARG A 345 19.94 1.62 -2.63
N THR A 346 19.03 2.56 -2.81
CA THR A 346 18.46 3.35 -1.71
C THR A 346 17.20 2.64 -1.20
N PRO A 347 17.25 1.99 -0.02
CA PRO A 347 16.08 1.31 0.53
C PRO A 347 14.92 2.29 0.69
N TRP A 348 13.68 1.80 0.54
CA TRP A 348 12.44 2.60 0.62
C TRP A 348 12.22 3.63 -0.50
N ALA A 349 13.21 3.86 -1.37
CA ALA A 349 13.13 4.73 -2.54
C ALA A 349 13.28 3.95 -3.85
N ASP A 350 14.24 3.03 -3.95
CA ASP A 350 14.47 2.19 -5.12
C ASP A 350 13.66 0.88 -5.03
N MET A 351 12.35 0.98 -5.21
CA MET A 351 11.43 -0.16 -5.08
C MET A 351 11.07 -0.78 -6.45
N PRO A 352 10.77 -2.09 -6.50
CA PRO A 352 10.19 -2.73 -7.67
C PRO A 352 8.90 -2.03 -8.08
N LYS A 353 8.68 -1.95 -9.40
CA LYS A 353 7.53 -1.26 -9.98
C LYS A 353 6.55 -2.24 -10.60
N CYS A 354 5.27 -1.89 -10.68
CA CYS A 354 4.24 -2.65 -11.36
C CYS A 354 4.67 -2.99 -12.79
N GLN A 355 5.24 -2.01 -13.51
CA GLN A 355 5.73 -2.18 -14.87
C GLN A 355 6.91 -3.16 -15.02
N SER A 356 7.56 -3.53 -13.92
CA SER A 356 8.61 -4.55 -13.93
C SER A 356 8.07 -5.95 -14.22
N CYS A 357 6.81 -6.23 -13.85
CA CYS A 357 6.15 -7.51 -14.11
C CYS A 357 4.95 -7.39 -15.06
N HIS A 358 4.20 -6.29 -14.95
CA HIS A 358 3.09 -5.93 -15.81
C HIS A 358 3.60 -5.05 -16.95
N THR A 359 4.39 -5.64 -17.83
CA THR A 359 5.22 -4.90 -18.80
C THR A 359 4.43 -4.32 -19.99
N GLY A 360 3.14 -4.62 -20.07
CA GLY A 360 2.24 -4.20 -21.14
C GLY A 360 1.00 -5.07 -21.17
N ASP A 361 0.36 -5.19 -22.33
CA ASP A 361 -0.92 -5.87 -22.51
C ASP A 361 -0.81 -7.11 -23.40
N ALA A 362 -1.93 -7.74 -23.77
CA ALA A 362 -1.94 -8.99 -24.52
C ALA A 362 -1.32 -8.88 -25.93
N LEU A 363 -1.27 -7.67 -26.51
CA LEU A 363 -0.67 -7.44 -27.82
C LEU A 363 0.78 -6.94 -27.73
N ASN A 364 1.09 -6.16 -26.69
CA ASN A 364 2.38 -5.53 -26.54
C ASN A 364 2.87 -5.63 -25.10
N HIS A 365 3.72 -6.62 -24.83
CA HIS A 365 4.44 -6.81 -23.58
C HIS A 365 5.89 -7.25 -23.89
N LEU A 366 6.78 -7.17 -22.90
CA LEU A 366 8.16 -7.61 -23.08
C LEU A 366 8.22 -9.11 -23.37
N THR A 367 9.12 -9.53 -24.26
CA THR A 367 9.42 -10.94 -24.56
C THR A 367 10.92 -11.17 -24.49
N GLY A 368 11.34 -12.40 -24.16
CA GLY A 368 12.76 -12.74 -24.04
C GLY A 368 12.99 -14.00 -23.21
N SER A 369 14.07 -14.72 -23.51
CA SER A 369 14.48 -15.93 -22.75
C SER A 369 15.06 -15.60 -21.37
N ASP A 370 15.40 -14.34 -21.13
CA ASP A 370 15.91 -13.80 -19.88
C ASP A 370 14.80 -13.31 -18.95
N LEU A 371 13.53 -13.53 -19.29
CA LEU A 371 12.36 -13.18 -18.48
C LEU A 371 11.69 -14.44 -17.92
N LYS A 372 11.17 -14.34 -16.70
CA LYS A 372 10.42 -15.42 -16.03
C LYS A 372 8.92 -15.13 -16.15
N PHE A 373 8.21 -15.84 -17.02
CA PHE A 373 6.78 -15.62 -17.26
C PHE A 373 5.89 -16.41 -16.30
N ALA A 374 4.73 -15.83 -15.99
CA ALA A 374 3.61 -16.56 -15.43
C ALA A 374 3.01 -17.53 -16.49
N PRO A 375 2.24 -18.54 -16.08
CA PRO A 375 1.61 -19.48 -17.02
C PRO A 375 0.68 -18.83 -18.06
N ASP A 376 0.21 -17.60 -17.80
CA ASP A 376 -0.61 -16.83 -18.76
C ASP A 376 0.19 -16.27 -19.94
N GLY A 377 1.53 -16.27 -19.87
CA GLY A 377 2.40 -15.81 -20.96
C GLY A 377 2.47 -14.29 -21.14
N ILE A 378 1.85 -13.49 -20.28
CA ILE A 378 1.83 -12.02 -20.36
C ILE A 378 2.60 -11.40 -19.18
N ARG A 379 2.27 -11.82 -17.95
CA ARG A 379 2.86 -11.27 -16.73
C ARG A 379 4.20 -11.95 -16.43
N LEU A 380 5.12 -11.22 -15.80
CA LEU A 380 6.34 -11.80 -15.25
C LEU A 380 6.15 -12.20 -13.79
N LEU A 381 6.88 -13.23 -13.37
CA LEU A 381 7.02 -13.70 -11.98
C LEU A 381 8.36 -13.28 -11.36
N GLN A 382 9.02 -12.27 -11.94
CA GLN A 382 10.27 -11.72 -11.47
C GLN A 382 10.40 -10.29 -11.98
N ALA A 383 10.69 -9.34 -11.09
CA ALA A 383 10.79 -7.92 -11.41
C ALA A 383 12.09 -7.54 -12.13
N TRP A 384 13.04 -8.46 -12.24
CA TRP A 384 14.38 -8.27 -12.78
C TRP A 384 14.73 -9.39 -13.77
N ARG A 385 15.74 -9.20 -14.62
CA ARG A 385 16.10 -10.15 -15.70
C ARG A 385 16.97 -11.30 -15.19
N ASN A 386 16.72 -12.52 -15.66
CA ASN A 386 17.52 -13.70 -15.30
C ASN A 386 19.02 -13.45 -15.54
N GLY A 387 19.82 -13.74 -14.52
CA GLY A 387 21.27 -13.51 -14.53
C GLY A 387 21.70 -12.13 -14.02
N ASP A 388 20.76 -11.21 -13.77
CA ASP A 388 21.07 -9.96 -13.07
C ASP A 388 21.12 -10.19 -11.56
N THR A 389 22.34 -10.34 -11.02
CA THR A 389 22.56 -10.57 -9.60
C THR A 389 22.30 -9.35 -8.72
N THR A 390 22.11 -8.15 -9.29
CA THR A 390 21.75 -6.96 -8.50
C THR A 390 20.24 -6.74 -8.45
N ALA A 391 19.45 -7.62 -9.08
CA ALA A 391 18.00 -7.56 -9.12
C ALA A 391 17.45 -6.19 -9.56
N THR A 392 18.03 -5.61 -10.61
CA THR A 392 17.65 -4.28 -11.11
C THR A 392 16.21 -4.33 -11.65
N PRO A 393 15.27 -3.52 -11.11
CA PRO A 393 13.89 -3.55 -11.58
C PRO A 393 13.75 -3.20 -13.06
N ILE A 394 13.04 -4.04 -13.82
CA ILE A 394 12.73 -3.82 -15.22
C ILE A 394 11.88 -2.54 -15.36
N GLN A 395 12.25 -1.69 -16.31
CA GLN A 395 11.49 -0.49 -16.67
C GLN A 395 10.89 -0.69 -18.06
N ALA A 396 9.60 -1.03 -18.13
CA ALA A 396 8.91 -1.19 -19.40
C ALA A 396 8.40 0.17 -19.92
N SER A 397 8.86 0.60 -21.10
CA SER A 397 8.58 1.94 -21.62
C SER A 397 7.13 2.19 -22.06
N ASN A 398 6.36 1.13 -22.34
CA ASN A 398 5.00 1.21 -22.88
C ASN A 398 3.97 0.50 -21.98
N SER A 399 4.22 0.40 -20.66
CA SER A 399 3.27 -0.25 -19.77
C SER A 399 2.05 0.64 -19.47
N ARG A 400 0.86 0.06 -19.69
CA ARG A 400 -0.45 0.58 -19.27
C ARG A 400 -0.67 0.50 -17.74
N PHE A 401 0.20 -0.23 -17.05
CA PHE A 401 0.11 -0.56 -15.63
C PHE A 401 1.24 0.09 -14.83
N LYS A 402 1.92 1.09 -15.40
CA LYS A 402 3.02 1.77 -14.73
C LYS A 402 2.54 2.78 -13.70
N GLU A 403 3.36 2.96 -12.69
CA GLU A 403 3.37 4.10 -11.78
C GLU A 403 3.65 5.41 -12.49
N ASP A 404 3.40 6.52 -11.79
CA ASP A 404 3.84 7.83 -12.22
C ASP A 404 5.38 7.90 -12.32
N ASP A 405 5.87 8.68 -13.28
CA ASP A 405 7.31 8.78 -13.52
C ASP A 405 8.03 9.35 -12.28
N GLY A 406 9.03 8.63 -11.79
CA GLY A 406 9.78 9.02 -10.58
C GLY A 406 9.08 8.70 -9.25
N GLU A 407 7.85 8.19 -9.27
CA GLU A 407 7.07 7.90 -8.07
C GLU A 407 7.03 6.42 -7.71
N LEU A 408 6.68 6.16 -6.45
CA LEU A 408 6.37 4.84 -5.92
C LEU A 408 4.89 4.52 -6.10
N TYR A 409 4.56 3.22 -6.13
CA TYR A 409 3.18 2.74 -6.21
C TYR A 409 2.26 3.39 -5.16
N ARG A 410 2.72 3.52 -3.90
CA ARG A 410 1.94 4.09 -2.81
C ARG A 410 1.61 5.58 -2.98
N PHE A 411 2.31 6.29 -3.87
CA PHE A 411 2.08 7.71 -4.16
C PHE A 411 1.53 7.95 -5.57
N SER A 412 1.55 6.92 -6.42
CA SER A 412 1.09 6.99 -7.80
C SER A 412 -0.43 7.05 -7.91
N LYS A 413 -0.89 7.67 -9.00
CA LYS A 413 -2.32 7.86 -9.27
C LYS A 413 -2.69 7.42 -10.68
N GLY A 414 -3.97 7.11 -10.86
CA GLY A 414 -4.58 6.83 -12.15
C GLY A 414 -6.04 7.27 -12.16
N HIS A 415 -6.70 7.18 -13.32
CA HIS A 415 -8.14 7.46 -13.49
C HIS A 415 -8.63 8.73 -12.76
N GLU A 416 -8.24 9.89 -13.30
CA GLU A 416 -8.59 11.22 -12.77
C GLU A 416 -8.08 11.50 -11.34
N GLY A 417 -6.93 10.94 -10.98
CA GLY A 417 -6.22 11.28 -9.73
C GLY A 417 -6.51 10.38 -8.53
N MET A 418 -7.18 9.24 -8.75
CA MET A 418 -7.34 8.19 -7.75
C MET A 418 -6.00 7.51 -7.47
N ALA A 419 -5.62 7.37 -6.21
CA ALA A 419 -4.41 6.66 -5.82
C ALA A 419 -4.48 5.19 -6.22
N CYS A 420 -3.36 4.59 -6.63
CA CYS A 420 -3.31 3.15 -6.95
C CYS A 420 -3.80 2.30 -5.77
N THR A 421 -3.43 2.68 -4.54
CA THR A 421 -3.81 1.99 -3.30
C THR A 421 -5.31 2.05 -3.02
N ALA A 422 -6.02 3.06 -3.52
CA ALA A 422 -7.48 3.17 -3.40
C ALA A 422 -8.21 2.05 -4.15
N CYS A 423 -7.64 1.57 -5.27
CA CYS A 423 -8.24 0.51 -6.08
C CYS A 423 -7.66 -0.87 -5.78
N HIS A 424 -6.36 -0.96 -5.46
CA HIS A 424 -5.62 -2.21 -5.44
C HIS A 424 -5.18 -2.67 -4.05
N GLY A 425 -5.29 -1.83 -3.01
CA GLY A 425 -4.76 -2.11 -1.66
C GLY A 425 -3.30 -1.70 -1.51
N SER A 426 -2.62 -2.21 -0.49
CA SER A 426 -1.22 -1.84 -0.18
C SER A 426 -0.22 -2.66 -0.98
N PRO A 427 1.02 -2.19 -1.25
CA PRO A 427 2.00 -2.90 -2.08
C PRO A 427 2.27 -4.36 -1.64
N HIS A 428 2.35 -4.65 -0.34
CA HIS A 428 2.56 -6.01 0.16
C HIS A 428 1.26 -6.74 0.56
N ALA A 429 0.11 -6.15 0.27
CA ALA A 429 -1.22 -6.67 0.61
C ALA A 429 -2.24 -6.27 -0.48
N THR A 430 -1.89 -6.49 -1.75
CA THR A 430 -2.78 -6.16 -2.87
C THR A 430 -3.94 -7.14 -2.95
N TRP A 431 -5.14 -6.65 -3.22
CA TRP A 431 -6.35 -7.47 -3.19
C TRP A 431 -6.48 -8.39 -4.42
N PRO A 432 -7.15 -9.55 -4.29
CA PRO A 432 -7.73 -10.10 -3.06
C PRO A 432 -6.68 -10.78 -2.17
N ILE A 433 -7.01 -10.96 -0.90
CA ILE A 433 -6.22 -11.74 0.06
C ILE A 433 -6.98 -13.01 0.45
N THR A 434 -6.29 -14.14 0.45
CA THR A 434 -6.85 -15.41 0.92
C THR A 434 -6.54 -15.61 2.40
N PRO A 435 -7.50 -16.08 3.23
CA PRO A 435 -8.90 -16.35 2.91
C PRO A 435 -9.75 -15.09 2.81
N GLU A 436 -10.88 -15.16 2.08
CA GLU A 436 -11.71 -13.98 1.76
C GLU A 436 -12.20 -13.18 2.98
N TYR A 437 -12.32 -13.81 4.15
CA TYR A 437 -12.76 -13.17 5.40
C TYR A 437 -11.64 -12.43 6.16
N ASN A 438 -10.44 -12.34 5.60
CA ASN A 438 -9.36 -11.55 6.18
C ASN A 438 -9.75 -10.06 6.29
N ASN A 439 -9.38 -9.40 7.40
CA ASN A 439 -9.65 -7.99 7.66
C ASN A 439 -9.15 -7.08 6.53
N ASP A 440 -8.07 -7.44 5.82
CA ASP A 440 -7.59 -6.67 4.68
C ASP A 440 -8.62 -6.52 3.55
N ASN A 441 -9.51 -7.51 3.37
CA ASN A 441 -10.51 -7.47 2.31
C ASN A 441 -11.72 -6.58 2.65
N VAL A 442 -11.85 -6.10 3.89
CA VAL A 442 -13.00 -5.31 4.34
C VAL A 442 -13.20 -4.08 3.47
N ALA A 443 -12.13 -3.34 3.18
CA ALA A 443 -12.19 -2.13 2.38
C ALA A 443 -12.72 -2.40 0.96
N SER A 444 -12.15 -3.38 0.27
CA SER A 444 -12.61 -3.80 -1.06
C SER A 444 -14.07 -4.26 -1.03
N TYR A 445 -14.44 -5.11 -0.06
CA TYR A 445 -15.79 -5.63 0.05
C TYR A 445 -16.83 -4.52 0.31
N GLU A 446 -16.55 -3.58 1.21
CA GLU A 446 -17.41 -2.42 1.46
C GLU A 446 -17.53 -1.48 0.25
N ALA A 447 -16.47 -1.37 -0.56
CA ALA A 447 -16.47 -0.52 -1.74
C ALA A 447 -17.39 -1.06 -2.84
N GLN A 448 -17.21 -2.33 -3.24
CA GLN A 448 -17.83 -2.94 -4.43
C GLN A 448 -18.72 -4.16 -4.17
N GLY A 449 -18.77 -4.69 -2.95
CA GLY A 449 -19.59 -5.85 -2.57
C GLY A 449 -18.94 -7.22 -2.73
N HIS A 450 -17.65 -7.27 -3.09
CA HIS A 450 -16.86 -8.50 -3.16
C HIS A 450 -15.37 -8.17 -2.93
N THR A 451 -14.56 -9.19 -2.64
CA THR A 451 -13.10 -9.04 -2.46
C THR A 451 -12.40 -8.90 -3.82
N GLY A 452 -11.25 -8.21 -3.83
CA GLY A 452 -10.41 -8.02 -5.03
C GLY A 452 -10.11 -6.55 -5.36
N THR A 453 -9.34 -6.30 -6.40
CA THR A 453 -9.19 -4.95 -6.96
C THR A 453 -10.56 -4.32 -7.23
N ILE A 454 -10.73 -3.03 -6.92
CA ILE A 454 -11.95 -2.29 -7.22
C ILE A 454 -12.09 -2.18 -8.75
N ILE A 455 -13.08 -2.88 -9.29
CA ILE A 455 -13.34 -2.95 -10.73
C ILE A 455 -14.78 -2.59 -11.08
N GLU A 456 -15.72 -2.67 -10.14
CA GLU A 456 -17.11 -2.27 -10.38
C GLU A 456 -17.23 -0.75 -10.52
N CYS A 457 -17.40 -0.26 -11.76
CA CYS A 457 -17.50 1.17 -12.05
C CYS A 457 -18.65 1.86 -11.28
N SER A 458 -19.70 1.10 -10.94
CA SER A 458 -20.83 1.56 -10.13
C SER A 458 -20.45 1.98 -8.70
N THR A 459 -19.25 1.60 -8.23
CA THR A 459 -18.66 2.10 -6.99
C THR A 459 -18.53 3.63 -7.04
N CYS A 460 -18.14 4.18 -8.19
CA CYS A 460 -17.84 5.59 -8.37
C CYS A 460 -18.89 6.31 -9.23
N HIS A 461 -19.32 5.69 -10.31
CA HIS A 461 -20.25 6.28 -11.27
C HIS A 461 -21.70 5.92 -10.91
N THR A 462 -22.64 6.81 -11.22
CA THR A 462 -24.06 6.66 -10.85
C THR A 462 -24.96 6.20 -12.00
N GLU A 463 -24.51 6.37 -13.23
CA GLU A 463 -25.27 6.11 -14.45
C GLU A 463 -24.44 5.25 -15.42
N SER A 464 -25.04 4.83 -16.54
CA SER A 464 -24.31 4.14 -17.60
C SER A 464 -23.19 5.03 -18.14
N LEU A 465 -22.03 4.42 -18.38
CA LEU A 465 -20.86 5.06 -18.99
C LEU A 465 -20.89 5.03 -20.52
N GLY A 466 -21.87 4.33 -21.11
CA GLY A 466 -21.94 4.12 -22.56
C GLY A 466 -20.77 3.31 -23.09
N ASN A 467 -20.48 3.45 -24.39
CA ASN A 467 -19.41 2.73 -25.06
C ASN A 467 -18.12 3.52 -25.04
N THR A 468 -17.38 3.37 -23.96
CA THR A 468 -16.09 4.03 -23.76
C THR A 468 -15.05 3.04 -23.26
N LEU A 469 -13.79 3.38 -23.50
CA LEU A 469 -12.60 2.73 -22.95
C LEU A 469 -11.80 3.70 -22.07
N GLU A 470 -12.43 4.77 -21.58
CA GLU A 470 -11.79 5.79 -20.71
C GLU A 470 -11.71 5.36 -19.23
N GLY A 471 -12.02 4.10 -18.93
CA GLY A 471 -11.82 3.54 -17.59
C GLY A 471 -10.35 3.35 -17.22
N PRO A 472 -10.07 2.97 -15.96
CA PRO A 472 -8.71 2.68 -15.51
C PRO A 472 -8.05 1.66 -16.45
N HIS A 473 -6.78 1.87 -16.80
CA HIS A 473 -6.05 1.01 -17.72
C HIS A 473 -6.74 0.82 -19.07
N GLY A 474 -7.54 1.78 -19.53
CA GLY A 474 -8.27 1.68 -20.80
C GLY A 474 -9.36 0.61 -20.81
N MET A 475 -9.90 0.26 -19.63
CA MET A 475 -11.02 -0.67 -19.50
C MET A 475 -12.33 -0.01 -19.92
N HIS A 476 -13.23 -0.82 -20.48
CA HIS A 476 -14.64 -0.46 -20.59
C HIS A 476 -15.39 -0.73 -19.29
N ALA A 477 -16.63 -0.25 -19.20
CA ALA A 477 -17.50 -0.57 -18.08
C ALA A 477 -17.73 -2.09 -17.99
N VAL A 478 -17.55 -2.66 -16.79
CA VAL A 478 -17.73 -4.10 -16.55
C VAL A 478 -19.12 -4.41 -15.99
N GLY A 479 -19.61 -5.63 -16.21
CA GLY A 479 -20.90 -6.10 -15.71
C GLY A 479 -22.04 -5.93 -16.71
N ASN A 480 -23.28 -5.93 -16.20
CA ASN A 480 -24.45 -5.72 -17.04
C ASN A 480 -24.58 -4.21 -17.34
N THR A 481 -24.01 -3.80 -18.46
CA THR A 481 -23.99 -2.41 -18.94
C THR A 481 -24.38 -2.37 -20.41
N SER A 482 -24.75 -1.19 -20.92
CA SER A 482 -25.03 -0.99 -22.35
C SER A 482 -23.84 -1.32 -23.27
N PHE A 483 -22.62 -1.42 -22.70
CA PHE A 483 -21.43 -1.79 -23.47
C PHE A 483 -21.60 -3.12 -24.20
N VAL A 484 -22.27 -4.11 -23.57
CA VAL A 484 -22.45 -5.43 -24.18
C VAL A 484 -23.22 -5.35 -25.49
N ASP A 485 -24.25 -4.50 -25.56
CA ASP A 485 -25.12 -4.38 -26.72
C ASP A 485 -24.52 -3.52 -27.83
N ASP A 486 -23.67 -2.54 -27.48
CA ASP A 486 -23.26 -1.50 -28.41
C ASP A 486 -21.72 -1.41 -28.62
N HIS A 487 -20.93 -2.37 -28.12
CA HIS A 487 -19.47 -2.37 -28.27
C HIS A 487 -18.97 -2.56 -29.71
N GLU A 488 -19.84 -2.99 -30.64
CA GLU A 488 -19.51 -3.18 -32.06
C GLU A 488 -18.95 -1.90 -32.68
N ASP A 489 -19.53 -0.73 -32.36
CA ASP A 489 -19.06 0.57 -32.85
C ASP A 489 -17.61 0.85 -32.45
N VAL A 490 -17.20 0.41 -31.24
CA VAL A 490 -15.83 0.53 -30.75
C VAL A 490 -14.90 -0.43 -31.51
N ALA A 491 -15.36 -1.66 -31.73
CA ALA A 491 -14.62 -2.70 -32.43
C ALA A 491 -14.40 -2.36 -33.91
N ASP A 492 -15.43 -1.84 -34.60
CA ASP A 492 -15.38 -1.40 -36.01
C ASP A 492 -14.39 -0.26 -36.23
N GLY A 493 -14.27 0.63 -35.24
CA GLY A 493 -13.29 1.71 -35.26
C GLY A 493 -11.85 1.21 -35.12
N ASN A 494 -11.60 0.34 -34.13
CA ASN A 494 -10.28 -0.25 -33.91
C ASN A 494 -10.34 -1.52 -33.05
N LEU A 495 -10.38 -2.68 -33.69
CA LEU A 495 -10.42 -3.99 -33.04
C LEU A 495 -9.23 -4.29 -32.13
N ASP A 496 -8.06 -3.67 -32.37
CA ASP A 496 -6.88 -3.88 -31.52
C ASP A 496 -7.07 -3.32 -30.11
N LEU A 497 -8.01 -2.39 -29.90
CA LEU A 497 -8.40 -1.93 -28.58
C LEU A 497 -8.97 -3.07 -27.73
N CYS A 498 -9.83 -3.91 -28.30
CA CYS A 498 -10.37 -5.10 -27.63
C CYS A 498 -9.30 -6.17 -27.45
N ARG A 499 -8.51 -6.43 -28.50
CA ARG A 499 -7.44 -7.44 -28.47
C ARG A 499 -6.36 -7.16 -27.43
N SER A 500 -6.15 -5.90 -27.05
CA SER A 500 -5.22 -5.52 -25.96
C SER A 500 -5.51 -6.25 -24.65
N CYS A 501 -6.77 -6.54 -24.35
CA CYS A 501 -7.19 -7.24 -23.13
C CYS A 501 -7.75 -8.65 -23.42
N HIS A 502 -8.47 -8.81 -24.52
CA HIS A 502 -9.12 -10.07 -24.91
C HIS A 502 -8.23 -10.98 -25.78
N GLY A 503 -7.01 -10.57 -26.08
CA GLY A 503 -6.02 -11.35 -26.82
C GLY A 503 -6.13 -11.16 -28.34
N ALA A 504 -5.04 -11.46 -29.05
CA ALA A 504 -4.98 -11.31 -30.51
C ALA A 504 -6.03 -12.16 -31.24
N ASP A 505 -6.40 -13.31 -30.66
CA ASP A 505 -7.42 -14.21 -31.17
C ASP A 505 -8.81 -13.96 -30.56
N LEU A 506 -8.97 -12.94 -29.71
CA LEU A 506 -10.22 -12.53 -29.03
C LEU A 506 -10.87 -13.63 -28.18
N LYS A 507 -10.09 -14.64 -27.79
CA LYS A 507 -10.54 -15.78 -26.97
C LYS A 507 -10.35 -15.56 -25.47
N GLY A 508 -10.08 -14.33 -25.06
CA GLY A 508 -9.86 -13.91 -23.70
C GLY A 508 -8.42 -14.15 -23.23
N THR A 509 -7.95 -13.28 -22.34
CA THR A 509 -6.71 -13.46 -21.58
C THR A 509 -6.94 -13.23 -20.08
N VAL A 510 -5.87 -13.34 -19.28
CA VAL A 510 -5.88 -12.95 -17.87
C VAL A 510 -6.48 -11.56 -17.62
N LEU A 511 -6.34 -10.63 -18.57
CA LEU A 511 -6.82 -9.25 -18.46
C LEU A 511 -8.34 -9.12 -18.65
N SER A 512 -9.00 -10.13 -19.21
CA SER A 512 -10.44 -10.16 -19.50
C SER A 512 -11.25 -11.01 -18.51
N ARG A 513 -10.66 -11.41 -17.38
CA ARG A 513 -11.31 -12.27 -16.39
C ARG A 513 -12.42 -11.53 -15.65
N VAL A 514 -13.55 -12.21 -15.42
CA VAL A 514 -14.59 -11.68 -14.52
C VAL A 514 -14.17 -11.83 -13.05
N ALA A 515 -14.30 -10.76 -12.26
CA ALA A 515 -13.91 -10.74 -10.85
C ALA A 515 -14.90 -11.49 -9.92
N VAL A 516 -16.13 -11.69 -10.38
CA VAL A 516 -17.22 -12.39 -9.68
C VAL A 516 -18.02 -13.21 -10.68
N ASP A 517 -18.87 -14.09 -10.18
CA ASP A 517 -19.89 -14.72 -11.02
C ASP A 517 -20.77 -13.63 -11.64
N ARG A 518 -20.90 -13.65 -12.96
CA ARG A 518 -21.67 -12.66 -13.71
C ARG A 518 -22.71 -13.34 -14.59
N ARG A 519 -23.84 -12.66 -14.69
CA ARG A 519 -24.90 -13.01 -15.63
C ARG A 519 -25.15 -11.80 -16.52
N ILE A 520 -24.83 -11.94 -17.80
CA ILE A 520 -24.84 -10.87 -18.80
C ILE A 520 -25.95 -11.15 -19.80
N TRP A 521 -26.75 -10.13 -20.10
CA TRP A 521 -27.80 -10.25 -21.11
C TRP A 521 -27.20 -10.06 -22.50
N ASN A 522 -27.45 -10.99 -23.40
CA ASN A 522 -27.14 -10.86 -24.82
C ASN A 522 -28.44 -10.56 -25.55
N SER A 523 -28.60 -9.32 -26.01
CA SER A 523 -29.81 -8.86 -26.70
C SER A 523 -29.95 -9.44 -28.11
N GLU A 524 -28.85 -9.83 -28.77
CA GLU A 524 -28.88 -10.38 -30.13
C GLU A 524 -29.55 -11.76 -30.17
N ASP A 525 -29.24 -12.60 -29.18
CA ASP A 525 -29.73 -13.98 -29.08
C ASP A 525 -30.87 -14.14 -28.06
N ASP A 526 -31.38 -13.04 -27.49
CA ASP A 526 -32.44 -13.00 -26.45
C ASP A 526 -32.18 -13.99 -25.30
N ARG A 527 -30.93 -14.05 -24.83
CA ARG A 527 -30.49 -15.03 -23.82
C ARG A 527 -29.52 -14.46 -22.80
N TRP A 528 -29.39 -15.17 -21.69
CA TRP A 528 -28.41 -14.85 -20.65
C TRP A 528 -27.16 -15.72 -20.80
N GLU A 529 -26.00 -15.08 -20.79
CA GLU A 529 -24.70 -15.73 -20.64
C GLU A 529 -24.27 -15.70 -19.18
N ASN A 530 -23.71 -16.81 -18.71
CA ASN A 530 -23.19 -16.94 -17.36
C ASN A 530 -21.68 -17.10 -17.41
N TYR A 531 -20.99 -16.30 -16.61
CA TYR A 531 -19.55 -16.40 -16.39
C TYR A 531 -19.31 -16.72 -14.92
N THR A 532 -18.39 -17.64 -14.67
CA THR A 532 -17.91 -17.95 -13.31
C THR A 532 -16.73 -17.06 -12.94
N LYS A 533 -16.56 -16.73 -11.65
CA LYS A 533 -15.40 -15.96 -11.16
C LYS A 533 -14.09 -16.53 -11.72
N GLY A 534 -13.29 -15.66 -12.35
CA GLY A 534 -12.02 -16.00 -12.99
C GLY A 534 -12.11 -16.47 -14.44
N GLU A 535 -13.31 -16.67 -14.98
CA GLU A 535 -13.52 -17.00 -16.39
C GLU A 535 -13.19 -15.82 -17.29
N MET A 536 -12.50 -16.08 -18.40
CA MET A 536 -12.10 -15.07 -19.37
C MET A 536 -13.25 -14.78 -20.33
N VAL A 537 -13.59 -13.50 -20.52
CA VAL A 537 -14.63 -13.10 -21.47
C VAL A 537 -14.12 -13.24 -22.91
N ARG A 538 -14.82 -14.04 -23.72
CA ARG A 538 -14.46 -14.37 -25.10
C ARG A 538 -15.51 -13.84 -26.08
N CYS A 539 -15.08 -13.31 -27.21
CA CYS A 539 -16.00 -12.80 -28.23
C CYS A 539 -16.86 -13.92 -28.86
N ASP A 540 -16.33 -15.14 -28.98
CA ASP A 540 -17.05 -16.30 -29.52
C ASP A 540 -18.12 -16.89 -28.58
N THR A 541 -18.33 -16.29 -27.40
CA THR A 541 -19.34 -16.74 -26.43
C THR A 541 -20.73 -16.25 -26.83
N CYS A 542 -20.83 -14.97 -27.21
CA CYS A 542 -22.10 -14.30 -27.49
C CYS A 542 -22.47 -14.36 -28.98
N HIS A 543 -21.48 -14.17 -29.86
CA HIS A 543 -21.69 -14.04 -31.31
C HIS A 543 -20.53 -14.66 -32.11
N GLY A 544 -20.62 -14.61 -33.45
CA GLY A 544 -19.53 -15.04 -34.33
C GLY A 544 -18.32 -14.10 -34.26
N MET A 545 -17.12 -14.63 -34.49
CA MET A 545 -15.89 -13.81 -34.47
C MET A 545 -15.87 -12.78 -35.62
N PRO A 546 -15.38 -11.55 -35.37
CA PRO A 546 -15.26 -10.50 -36.39
C PRO A 546 -14.21 -10.79 -37.47
#